data_AF-A0A0Q8VV54-F1
#
_entry.id   AF-A0A0Q8VV54-F1
#
_cell.length_a   1.000
_cell.length_b   1.000
_cell.length_c   1.000
_cell.angle_alpha   90.00
_cell.angle_beta   90.00
_cell.angle_gamma   90.00
#
_symmetry.space_group_name_H-M   'P 1'
#
loop_
_entity.id
_entity.type
_entity.pdbx_description
1 polymer ?
#
loop_
_entity_poly.entity_id
_entity_poly.type
_entity_poly.pdbx_seq_one_letter_code
_entity_poly.pdbx_strand_id
1 'polypeptide(L)'
;MRYTDVEESIRQWAAAADGVGRRRMATYAAEELTRFDDLEAVAAAEFTPEAATAFLTACANLTKADASTIDDWLRLIDAGTLSDGDMDTEALRALTTVEAWRDFLRTGDSAPVASLAITLLEVIDFEVDADLDDFLADPRMSARYSKIQALLTQEGQH
;
A
#
# COMPACT_ATOMS: atom_id res chain seq x y z
N MET A 1 10.57 3.22 19.98
CA MET A 1 10.26 4.44 19.18
C MET A 1 8.76 4.54 19.07
N ARG A 2 8.16 5.72 19.28
CA ARG A 2 6.70 5.82 19.22
C ARG A 2 6.22 5.79 17.77
N TYR A 3 4.98 5.37 17.58
CA TYR A 3 4.33 5.34 16.27
C TYR A 3 4.45 6.67 15.50
N THR A 4 4.24 7.80 16.17
CA THR A 4 4.36 9.14 15.56
C THR A 4 5.75 9.44 15.03
N ASP A 5 6.80 8.99 15.74
CA ASP A 5 8.19 9.20 15.34
C ASP A 5 8.53 8.34 14.10
N VAL A 6 7.96 7.13 14.02
CA VAL A 6 8.07 6.22 12.89
C VAL A 6 7.43 6.84 11.65
N GLU A 7 6.18 7.31 11.77
CA GLU A 7 5.49 7.96 10.66
C GLU A 7 6.22 9.21 10.17
N GLU A 8 6.70 10.04 11.10
CA GLU A 8 7.45 11.25 10.74
C GLU A 8 8.74 10.91 9.99
N SER A 9 9.48 9.91 10.47
CA SER A 9 10.70 9.43 9.80
C SER A 9 10.42 8.95 8.37
N ILE A 10 9.35 8.18 8.17
CA ILE A 10 8.95 7.69 6.85
C ILE A 10 8.58 8.85 5.92
N ARG A 11 7.80 9.83 6.40
CA ARG A 11 7.43 11.01 5.62
C ARG A 11 8.67 11.81 5.22
N GLN A 12 9.62 11.98 6.13
CA GLN A 12 10.89 12.67 5.85
C GLN A 12 11.71 11.93 4.80
N TRP A 13 11.86 10.61 4.92
CA TRP A 13 12.59 9.81 3.92
C TRP A 13 11.92 9.81 2.55
N ALA A 14 10.60 9.69 2.49
CA ALA A 14 9.86 9.75 1.23
C ALA A 14 10.01 11.12 0.54
N ALA A 15 10.00 12.20 1.32
CA ALA A 15 10.21 13.54 0.80
C ALA A 15 11.64 13.74 0.28
N ALA A 16 12.64 13.23 1.00
CA ALA A 16 14.05 13.33 0.63
C ALA A 16 14.47 12.39 -0.51
N ALA A 17 13.78 11.25 -0.69
CA ALA A 17 14.08 10.28 -1.73
C ALA A 17 13.91 10.90 -3.12
N ASP A 18 14.80 10.51 -4.04
CA ASP A 18 14.66 10.81 -5.46
C ASP A 18 13.51 10.00 -6.10
N GLY A 19 13.24 10.27 -7.38
CA GLY A 19 12.18 9.56 -8.11
C GLY A 19 12.40 8.04 -8.21
N VAL A 20 13.66 7.57 -8.19
CA VAL A 20 14.00 6.14 -8.26
C VAL A 20 13.71 5.45 -6.94
N GLY A 21 14.15 6.03 -5.82
CA GLY A 21 13.87 5.55 -4.46
C GLY A 21 12.37 5.53 -4.16
N ARG A 22 11.66 6.62 -4.50
CA ARG A 22 10.19 6.68 -4.39
C ARG A 22 9.50 5.58 -5.19
N ARG A 23 9.88 5.40 -6.45
CA ARG A 23 9.29 4.34 -7.30
C ARG A 23 9.59 2.95 -6.76
N ARG A 24 10.81 2.69 -6.32
CA ARG A 24 11.20 1.40 -5.73
C ARG A 24 10.37 1.08 -4.49
N MET A 25 10.20 2.05 -3.59
CA MET A 25 9.38 1.90 -2.38
C MET A 25 7.91 1.67 -2.72
N ALA A 26 7.35 2.50 -3.61
CA ALA A 26 5.96 2.37 -4.03
C ALA A 26 5.68 1.03 -4.72
N THR A 27 6.59 0.54 -5.58
CA THR A 27 6.47 -0.78 -6.23
C THR A 27 6.48 -1.90 -5.20
N TYR A 28 7.41 -1.85 -4.24
CA TYR A 28 7.49 -2.85 -3.18
C TYR A 28 6.19 -2.89 -2.36
N ALA A 29 5.68 -1.74 -1.93
CA ALA A 29 4.44 -1.67 -1.18
C ALA A 29 3.23 -2.14 -1.99
N ALA A 30 3.12 -1.72 -3.25
CA ALA A 30 2.05 -2.15 -4.14
C ALA A 30 2.00 -3.67 -4.31
N GLU A 31 3.16 -4.33 -4.45
CA GLU A 31 3.20 -5.79 -4.61
C GLU A 31 2.90 -6.57 -3.34
N GLU A 32 3.27 -6.05 -2.17
CA GLU A 32 3.02 -6.73 -0.89
C GLU A 32 1.57 -6.54 -0.44
N LEU A 33 1.02 -5.33 -0.59
CA LEU A 33 -0.31 -4.98 -0.07
C LEU A 33 -1.47 -5.47 -0.94
N THR A 34 -1.21 -5.90 -2.18
CA THR A 34 -2.23 -6.50 -3.06
C THR A 34 -2.15 -8.02 -3.15
N ARG A 35 -1.28 -8.67 -2.35
CA ARG A 35 -1.13 -10.13 -2.30
C ARG A 35 -1.52 -10.65 -0.92
N PHE A 36 -2.67 -11.32 -0.85
CA PHE A 36 -3.17 -11.98 0.35
C PHE A 36 -3.97 -13.24 -0.01
N ASP A 37 -4.08 -14.18 0.93
CA ASP A 37 -4.46 -15.57 0.65
C ASP A 37 -5.93 -15.72 0.20
N ASP A 38 -6.84 -14.88 0.70
CA ASP A 38 -8.29 -14.97 0.43
C ASP A 38 -8.79 -13.94 -0.60
N LEU A 39 -7.89 -13.37 -1.41
CA LEU A 39 -8.17 -12.30 -2.37
C LEU A 39 -9.42 -12.53 -3.25
N GLU A 40 -9.59 -13.74 -3.80
CA GLU A 40 -10.75 -14.06 -4.64
C GLU A 40 -12.07 -14.14 -3.85
N ALA A 41 -12.02 -14.71 -2.64
CA ALA A 41 -13.18 -14.87 -1.79
C ALA A 41 -13.66 -13.50 -1.27
N VAL A 42 -12.71 -12.68 -0.81
CA VAL A 42 -12.94 -11.29 -0.40
C VAL A 42 -13.51 -10.48 -1.58
N ALA A 43 -12.90 -10.56 -2.77
CA ALA A 43 -13.42 -9.84 -3.93
C ALA A 43 -14.87 -10.22 -4.30
N ALA A 44 -15.21 -11.51 -4.21
CA ALA A 44 -16.56 -12.00 -4.49
C ALA A 44 -17.60 -11.58 -3.44
N ALA A 45 -17.17 -11.32 -2.21
CA ALA A 45 -18.04 -10.85 -1.13
C ALA A 45 -18.29 -9.33 -1.20
N GLU A 46 -17.27 -8.56 -1.55
CA GLU A 46 -17.26 -7.09 -1.48
C GLU A 46 -17.79 -6.41 -2.75
N PHE A 47 -17.77 -7.12 -3.88
CA PHE A 47 -18.01 -6.52 -5.19
C PHE A 47 -18.99 -7.32 -6.05
N THR A 48 -19.69 -6.62 -6.95
CA THR A 48 -20.38 -7.27 -8.09
C THR A 48 -19.38 -8.06 -8.94
N PRO A 49 -19.79 -9.07 -9.73
CA PRO A 49 -18.86 -9.90 -10.50
C PRO A 49 -17.93 -9.12 -11.45
N GLU A 50 -18.42 -8.02 -12.03
CA GLU A 50 -17.60 -7.14 -12.90
C GLU A 50 -16.56 -6.36 -12.09
N ALA A 51 -16.97 -5.76 -10.97
CA ALA A 51 -16.08 -5.04 -10.07
C ALA A 51 -15.05 -5.97 -9.40
N ALA A 52 -15.44 -7.20 -9.02
CA ALA A 52 -14.53 -8.22 -8.51
C ALA A 52 -13.45 -8.56 -9.56
N THR A 53 -13.83 -8.71 -10.82
CA THR A 53 -12.88 -8.96 -11.92
C THR A 53 -11.91 -7.79 -12.09
N ALA A 54 -12.41 -6.55 -12.04
CA ALA A 54 -11.58 -5.35 -12.12
C ALA A 54 -10.60 -5.25 -10.93
N PHE A 55 -11.07 -5.51 -9.72
CA PHE A 55 -10.25 -5.53 -8.50
C PHE A 55 -9.14 -6.58 -8.57
N LEU A 56 -9.46 -7.83 -8.91
CA LEU A 56 -8.48 -8.90 -9.07
C LEU A 56 -7.45 -8.56 -10.17
N THR A 57 -7.92 -7.98 -11.27
CA THR A 57 -7.05 -7.53 -12.37
C THR A 57 -6.11 -6.42 -11.91
N ALA A 58 -6.62 -5.45 -11.15
CA ALA A 58 -5.82 -4.38 -10.56
C ALA A 58 -4.75 -4.94 -9.63
N CYS A 59 -5.11 -5.79 -8.67
CA CYS A 59 -4.17 -6.43 -7.75
C CYS A 59 -3.05 -7.19 -8.48
N ALA A 60 -3.38 -7.92 -9.55
CA ALA A 60 -2.43 -8.72 -10.31
C ALA A 60 -1.50 -7.89 -11.23
N ASN A 61 -1.92 -6.70 -11.65
CA ASN A 61 -1.24 -5.92 -12.69
C ASN A 61 -0.85 -4.50 -12.27
N LEU A 62 -1.02 -4.15 -10.99
CA LEU A 62 -0.90 -2.78 -10.49
C LEU A 62 0.40 -2.10 -10.94
N THR A 63 1.54 -2.77 -10.77
CA THR A 63 2.87 -2.20 -11.09
C THR A 63 3.22 -2.19 -12.57
N LYS A 64 2.39 -2.82 -13.42
CA LYS A 64 2.56 -2.90 -14.89
C LYS A 64 1.63 -1.94 -15.63
N ALA A 65 0.56 -1.49 -14.99
CA ALA A 65 -0.43 -0.60 -15.57
C ALA A 65 0.00 0.87 -15.50
N ASP A 66 -0.51 1.67 -16.43
CA ASP A 66 -0.46 3.12 -16.34
C ASP A 66 -1.62 3.67 -15.50
N ALA A 67 -1.55 4.97 -15.15
CA ALA A 67 -2.54 5.60 -14.31
C ALA A 67 -3.96 5.58 -14.92
N SER A 68 -4.08 5.71 -16.25
CA SER A 68 -5.39 5.72 -16.93
C SER A 68 -6.06 4.35 -16.86
N THR A 69 -5.29 3.28 -17.05
CA THR A 69 -5.78 1.91 -16.91
C THR A 69 -6.27 1.66 -15.49
N ILE A 70 -5.54 2.16 -14.48
CA ILE A 70 -5.95 2.02 -13.09
C ILE A 70 -7.21 2.84 -12.79
N ASP A 71 -7.37 4.03 -13.37
CA ASP A 71 -8.61 4.81 -13.25
C ASP A 71 -9.83 4.05 -13.78
N ASP A 72 -9.64 3.30 -14.87
CA ASP A 72 -10.72 2.51 -15.45
C ASP A 72 -11.11 1.34 -14.54
N TRP A 73 -10.15 0.68 -13.90
CA TRP A 73 -10.44 -0.33 -12.89
C TRP A 73 -11.12 0.26 -11.66
N LEU A 74 -10.60 1.35 -11.09
CA LEU A 74 -11.18 2.01 -9.91
C LEU A 74 -12.63 2.42 -10.19
N ARG A 75 -12.94 2.96 -11.36
CA ARG A 75 -14.32 3.33 -11.73
C ARG A 75 -15.27 2.13 -11.74
N LEU A 76 -14.81 0.98 -12.23
CA LEU A 76 -15.61 -0.25 -12.22
C LEU A 76 -15.80 -0.78 -10.79
N ILE A 77 -14.75 -0.72 -9.97
CA ILE A 77 -14.77 -1.14 -8.57
C ILE A 77 -15.76 -0.27 -7.78
N ASP A 78 -15.65 1.06 -7.89
CA ASP A 78 -16.53 2.01 -7.21
C ASP A 78 -18.00 1.79 -7.58
N ALA A 79 -18.29 1.61 -8.88
CA ALA A 79 -19.64 1.39 -9.37
C ALA A 79 -20.26 0.06 -8.92
N GLY A 80 -19.42 -0.93 -8.56
CA GLY A 80 -19.84 -2.27 -8.19
C GLY A 80 -19.48 -2.67 -6.76
N THR A 81 -19.14 -1.73 -5.89
CA THR A 81 -18.95 -1.98 -4.45
C THR A 81 -20.28 -2.29 -3.79
N LEU A 82 -20.35 -3.38 -3.03
CA LEU A 82 -21.56 -3.85 -2.35
C LEU A 82 -21.66 -3.37 -0.90
N SER A 83 -20.51 -3.13 -0.27
CA SER A 83 -20.39 -2.81 1.15
C SER A 83 -20.68 -1.35 1.44
N ASP A 84 -21.37 -1.08 2.55
CA ASP A 84 -21.81 0.28 2.95
C ASP A 84 -21.06 0.71 4.21
N GLY A 85 -19.74 0.82 4.08
CA GLY A 85 -18.83 1.24 5.17
C GLY A 85 -18.30 0.12 6.05
N ASP A 86 -18.62 -1.14 5.75
CA ASP A 86 -18.18 -2.34 6.46
C ASP A 86 -17.33 -3.28 5.59
N MET A 87 -16.68 -2.73 4.56
CA MET A 87 -15.81 -3.48 3.65
C MET A 87 -14.73 -4.25 4.42
N ASP A 88 -14.48 -5.49 3.99
CA ASP A 88 -13.37 -6.29 4.50
C ASP A 88 -12.06 -5.49 4.53
N THR A 89 -11.31 -5.65 5.62
CA THR A 89 -10.11 -4.84 5.86
C THR A 89 -9.01 -5.10 4.83
N GLU A 90 -8.89 -6.32 4.31
CA GLU A 90 -7.92 -6.66 3.27
C GLU A 90 -8.35 -6.09 1.92
N ALA A 91 -9.65 -6.13 1.58
CA ALA A 91 -10.18 -5.45 0.41
C ALA A 91 -9.91 -3.95 0.45
N LEU A 92 -10.27 -3.30 1.56
CA LEU A 92 -10.09 -1.85 1.74
C LEU A 92 -8.62 -1.46 1.64
N ARG A 93 -7.73 -2.25 2.23
CA ARG A 93 -6.28 -2.04 2.17
C ARG A 93 -5.75 -2.15 0.74
N ALA A 94 -6.14 -3.19 0.01
CA ALA A 94 -5.74 -3.35 -1.38
C ALA A 94 -6.29 -2.23 -2.27
N LEU A 95 -7.54 -1.82 -2.07
CA LEU A 95 -8.13 -0.69 -2.79
C LEU A 95 -7.39 0.61 -2.53
N THR A 96 -7.14 0.94 -1.25
CA THR A 96 -6.36 2.12 -0.84
C THR A 96 -4.95 2.09 -1.45
N THR A 97 -4.35 0.91 -1.55
CA THR A 97 -3.05 0.71 -2.20
C THR A 97 -3.10 1.03 -3.69
N VAL A 98 -4.15 0.57 -4.40
CA VAL A 98 -4.37 0.85 -5.82
C VAL A 98 -4.53 2.35 -6.06
N GLU A 99 -5.29 3.04 -5.21
CA GLU A 99 -5.48 4.50 -5.27
C GLU A 99 -4.17 5.27 -5.05
N ALA A 100 -3.43 4.93 -3.98
CA ALA A 100 -2.16 5.58 -3.67
C ALA A 100 -1.11 5.36 -4.76
N TRP A 101 -1.06 4.16 -5.36
CA TRP A 101 -0.19 3.88 -6.50
C TRP A 101 -0.57 4.73 -7.72
N ARG A 102 -1.86 4.85 -8.04
CA ARG A 102 -2.36 5.70 -9.13
C ARG A 102 -1.99 7.17 -8.91
N ASP A 103 -2.14 7.67 -7.69
CA ASP A 103 -1.79 9.06 -7.36
C ASP A 103 -0.29 9.31 -7.46
N PHE A 104 0.54 8.35 -7.03
CA PHE A 104 1.98 8.40 -7.27
C PHE A 104 2.32 8.44 -8.76
N LEU A 105 1.70 7.62 -9.60
CA LEU A 105 1.96 7.63 -11.05
C LEU A 105 1.62 8.98 -11.70
N ARG A 106 0.59 9.68 -11.21
CA ARG A 106 0.15 10.98 -11.75
C ARG A 106 1.04 12.13 -11.32
N THR A 107 1.50 12.13 -10.07
CA THR A 107 2.13 13.29 -9.44
C THR A 107 3.64 13.13 -9.27
N GLY A 108 4.12 11.91 -9.05
CA GLY A 108 5.48 11.64 -8.57
C GLY A 108 5.73 12.11 -7.14
N ASP A 109 4.67 12.51 -6.41
CA ASP A 109 4.78 13.10 -5.08
C ASP A 109 5.16 12.06 -4.03
N SER A 110 5.74 12.54 -2.93
CA SER A 110 6.18 11.69 -1.83
C SER A 110 5.05 11.26 -0.89
N ALA A 111 3.93 11.98 -0.86
CA ALA A 111 2.85 11.71 0.09
C ALA A 111 2.19 10.32 -0.12
N PRO A 112 1.83 9.90 -1.36
CA PRO A 112 1.32 8.55 -1.59
C PRO A 112 2.35 7.46 -1.24
N VAL A 113 3.64 7.73 -1.48
CA VAL A 113 4.72 6.79 -1.13
C VAL A 113 4.84 6.61 0.38
N ALA A 114 4.75 7.70 1.15
CA ALA A 114 4.76 7.64 2.61
C ALA A 114 3.53 6.88 3.14
N SER A 115 2.35 7.12 2.56
CA SER A 115 1.13 6.39 2.92
C SER A 115 1.29 4.89 2.72
N LEU A 116 1.75 4.46 1.55
CA LEU A 116 2.02 3.06 1.24
C LEU A 116 3.04 2.42 2.20
N ALA A 117 4.08 3.15 2.57
CA ALA A 117 5.10 2.68 3.50
C ALA A 117 4.57 2.53 4.94
N ILE A 118 3.69 3.43 5.38
CA ILE A 118 3.04 3.33 6.69
C ILE A 118 2.07 2.14 6.71
N THR A 119 1.28 1.95 5.65
CA THR A 119 0.34 0.82 5.56
C THR A 119 1.04 -0.54 5.64
N LEU A 120 2.25 -0.67 5.07
CA LEU A 120 3.07 -1.89 5.24
C LEU A 120 3.41 -2.21 6.70
N LEU A 121 3.53 -1.21 7.55
CA LEU A 121 3.78 -1.39 8.98
C LEU A 121 2.49 -1.72 9.71
N GLU A 122 1.40 -1.02 9.39
CA GLU A 122 0.07 -1.27 9.97
C GLU A 122 -0.43 -2.70 9.72
N VAL A 123 -0.07 -3.34 8.60
CA VAL A 123 -0.38 -4.75 8.35
C VAL A 123 0.21 -5.65 9.45
N ILE A 124 1.47 -5.42 9.81
CA ILE A 124 2.15 -6.22 10.84
C ILE A 124 1.62 -5.85 12.21
N ASP A 125 1.37 -4.56 12.47
CA ASP A 125 0.79 -4.06 13.73
C ASP A 125 -0.53 -4.76 14.05
N PHE A 126 -1.37 -5.00 13.05
CA PHE A 126 -2.63 -5.74 13.21
C PHE A 126 -2.44 -7.21 13.63
N GLU A 127 -1.27 -7.80 13.39
CA GLU A 127 -0.94 -9.20 13.71
C GLU A 127 -0.14 -9.37 15.01
N VAL A 128 0.31 -8.28 15.65
CA VAL A 128 1.15 -8.31 16.86
C VAL A 128 0.44 -7.68 18.04
N ASP A 129 0.81 -8.10 19.24
CA ASP A 129 0.44 -7.35 20.45
C ASP A 129 1.25 -6.04 20.47
N ALA A 130 0.54 -4.92 20.35
CA ALA A 130 1.17 -3.59 20.28
C ALA A 130 1.83 -3.19 21.61
N ASP A 131 3.13 -2.91 21.58
CA ASP A 131 3.81 -2.15 22.64
C ASP A 131 3.68 -0.65 22.32
N LEU A 132 2.81 0.03 23.06
CA LEU A 132 2.51 1.46 22.85
C LEU A 132 3.71 2.37 23.13
N ASP A 133 4.68 1.92 23.92
CA ASP A 133 5.90 2.67 24.23
C ASP A 133 7.03 2.37 23.24
N ASP A 134 6.97 1.23 22.54
CA ASP A 134 7.90 0.86 21.48
C ASP A 134 7.25 0.11 20.30
N PHE A 135 6.78 0.87 19.32
CA PHE A 135 6.17 0.35 18.09
C PHE A 135 7.08 -0.60 17.28
N LEU A 136 8.40 -0.53 17.50
CA LEU A 136 9.38 -1.37 16.80
C LEU A 136 9.90 -2.52 17.67
N ALA A 137 9.27 -2.81 18.82
CA ALA A 137 9.68 -3.90 19.70
C ALA A 137 9.58 -5.28 19.03
N ASP A 138 8.56 -5.49 18.19
CA ASP A 138 8.45 -6.73 17.42
C ASP A 138 9.53 -6.80 16.33
N PRO A 139 10.29 -7.91 16.23
CA PRO A 139 11.34 -8.06 15.22
C PRO A 139 10.85 -7.90 13.77
N ARG A 140 9.61 -8.30 13.46
CA ARG A 140 8.99 -8.14 12.13
C ARG A 140 8.76 -6.66 11.83
N MET A 141 8.27 -5.90 12.81
CA MET A 141 8.09 -4.46 12.73
C MET A 141 9.42 -3.73 12.48
N SER A 142 10.44 -4.02 13.29
CA SER A 142 11.78 -3.44 13.15
C SER A 142 12.43 -3.79 11.80
N ALA A 143 12.28 -5.03 11.33
CA ALA A 143 12.78 -5.46 10.04
C ALA A 143 12.08 -4.75 8.88
N ARG A 144 10.75 -4.61 8.93
CA ARG A 144 9.97 -3.90 7.91
C ARG A 144 10.34 -2.41 7.88
N TYR A 145 10.47 -1.78 9.04
CA TYR A 145 10.91 -0.39 9.14
C TYR A 145 12.30 -0.17 8.53
N SER A 146 13.25 -1.06 8.85
CA SER A 146 14.61 -1.03 8.28
C SER A 146 14.62 -1.22 6.76
N LYS A 147 13.75 -2.09 6.25
CA LYS A 147 13.59 -2.30 4.80
C LYS A 147 13.05 -1.04 4.11
N ILE A 148 12.03 -0.40 4.67
CA ILE A 148 11.46 0.86 4.16
C ILE A 148 12.53 1.93 4.10
N GLN A 149 13.31 2.10 5.19
CA GLN A 149 14.42 3.03 5.23
C GLN A 149 15.40 2.77 4.08
N ALA A 150 15.86 1.52 3.93
CA ALA A 150 16.81 1.16 2.89
C ALA A 150 16.27 1.45 1.48
N LEU A 151 15.00 1.18 1.21
CA LEU A 151 14.38 1.45 -0.10
C LEU A 151 14.33 2.94 -0.44
N LEU A 152 14.13 3.80 0.56
CA LEU A 152 14.00 5.24 0.39
C LEU A 152 15.34 5.99 0.44
N THR A 153 16.35 5.47 1.14
CA THR A 153 17.63 6.16 1.35
C THR A 153 18.80 5.58 0.55
N GLN A 154 18.64 4.42 -0.10
CA GLN A 154 19.68 3.90 -1.00
C GLN A 154 19.75 4.74 -2.27
N GLU A 155 20.86 5.45 -2.46
CA GLU A 155 21.17 6.14 -3.70
C GLU A 155 21.16 5.15 -4.87
N GLY A 156 20.59 5.58 -6.01
CA GLY A 156 20.49 4.77 -7.21
C GLY A 156 21.87 4.28 -7.66
N GLN A 157 22.16 3.00 -7.45
CA GLN A 157 23.23 2.32 -8.18
C GLN A 157 22.83 2.27 -9.65
N HIS A 158 23.31 3.26 -10.40
CA HIS A 158 23.32 3.32 -11.86
C HIS A 158 24.39 2.38 -12.42
#